data_AF-A0A0N4WB06-F1
#
_entry.id   AF-A0A0N4WB06-F1
#
_cell.length_a   1.000
_cell.length_b   1.000
_cell.length_c   1.000
_cell.angle_alpha   90.00
_cell.angle_beta   90.00
_cell.angle_gamma   90.00
#
_symmetry.space_group_name_H-M   'P 1'
#
loop_
_entity.id
_entity.type
_entity.pdbx_description
1 polymer ?
#
loop_
_entity_poly.entity_id
_entity_poly.type
_entity_poly.pdbx_seq_one_letter_code
_entity_poly.pdbx_strand_id
1 'polypeptide(L)'
;MHLSSDDEHDRTHLASSFREENRNRRAVGGDYICAHWRRRDFVRAHGKELPSIEGTAKQLNELCKRWAVSRIFLATDAYDAEVDQLAKLVTVPVFRYQNADLLDGAVAIVDQWICAHARAFTGSYVSTFSYRIQEDREILGFPPNTTFNRLCPDDVHDCEQPAKWTIVYE
;
A
#
# COMPACT_ATOMS: atom_id res chain seq x y z
N MET A 1 4.49 -1.45 16.92
CA MET A 1 4.73 -0.88 15.57
C MET A 1 4.79 0.63 15.70
N HIS A 2 5.81 1.29 15.13
CA HIS A 2 5.90 2.75 15.14
C HIS A 2 6.33 3.23 13.74
N LEU A 3 5.38 3.85 13.03
CA LEU A 3 5.58 4.36 11.67
C LEU A 3 5.98 5.85 11.64
N SER A 4 6.08 6.50 12.81
CA SER A 4 6.32 7.94 12.95
C SER A 4 5.38 8.76 12.04
N SER A 5 4.07 8.51 12.19
CA SER A 5 3.01 8.97 11.30
C SER A 5 1.80 9.36 12.14
N ASP A 6 1.23 10.53 11.81
CA ASP A 6 0.03 11.12 12.40
C ASP A 6 -0.57 12.16 11.44
N ASP A 7 -1.86 12.46 11.59
CA ASP A 7 -2.58 13.28 10.62
C ASP A 7 -2.09 14.71 10.46
N GLU A 8 -1.48 15.28 11.51
CA GLU A 8 -1.01 16.65 11.52
C GLU A 8 0.24 16.78 10.64
N HIS A 9 1.23 15.92 10.87
CA HIS A 9 2.47 15.90 10.09
C HIS A 9 2.25 15.37 8.67
N ASP A 10 1.31 14.43 8.50
CA ASP A 10 1.06 13.74 7.24
C ASP A 10 0.03 14.46 6.35
N ARG A 11 -0.63 15.48 6.90
CA ARG A 11 -1.69 16.27 6.25
C ARG A 11 -2.86 15.41 5.75
N THR A 12 -3.27 14.45 6.56
CA THR A 12 -4.35 13.49 6.27
C THR A 12 -5.62 13.70 7.08
N HIS A 13 -5.75 14.86 7.74
CA HIS A 13 -6.99 15.22 8.43
C HIS A 13 -8.20 15.19 7.49
N LEU A 14 -9.19 14.38 7.87
CA LEU A 14 -10.51 14.37 7.26
C LEU A 14 -11.41 15.45 7.91
N ALA A 15 -12.44 15.86 7.17
CA ALA A 15 -13.50 16.69 7.70
C ALA A 15 -14.25 15.95 8.83
N SER A 16 -14.90 16.72 9.70
CA SER A 16 -15.72 16.16 10.79
C SER A 16 -16.91 15.33 10.27
N SER A 17 -17.38 15.62 9.06
CA SER A 17 -18.39 14.85 8.35
C SER A 17 -17.91 14.50 6.95
N PHE A 18 -18.11 13.24 6.53
CA PHE A 18 -17.83 12.79 5.16
C PHE A 18 -18.58 13.59 4.09
N ARG A 19 -19.68 14.27 4.46
CA ARG A 19 -20.47 15.13 3.55
C ARG A 19 -19.84 16.48 3.28
N GLU A 20 -18.88 16.88 4.11
CA GLU A 20 -18.14 18.15 4.00
C GLU A 20 -16.78 17.95 3.31
N GLU A 21 -16.45 16.71 2.95
CA GLU A 21 -15.27 16.39 2.17
C GLU A 21 -15.31 17.10 0.82
N ASN A 22 -14.15 17.64 0.45
CA ASN A 22 -13.99 18.39 -0.78
C ASN A 22 -12.71 17.95 -1.48
N ARG A 23 -12.61 18.31 -2.76
CA ARG A 23 -11.44 17.97 -3.57
C ARG A 23 -10.19 18.65 -3.03
N ASN A 24 -9.41 17.88 -2.28
CA ASN A 24 -8.09 18.25 -1.79
C ASN A 24 -7.06 17.26 -2.35
N ARG A 25 -5.90 17.74 -2.80
CA ARG A 25 -4.80 16.91 -3.33
C ARG A 25 -3.47 17.20 -2.61
N ARG A 26 -3.57 17.52 -1.32
CA ARG A 26 -2.46 18.02 -0.50
C ARG A 26 -1.97 17.01 0.54
N ALA A 27 -2.58 15.82 0.62
CA ALA A 27 -2.13 14.80 1.54
C ALA A 27 -0.71 14.36 1.21
N VAL A 28 0.10 14.18 2.25
CA VAL A 28 1.53 13.89 2.15
C VAL A 28 1.80 12.45 2.59
N GLY A 29 1.19 12.00 3.69
CA GLY A 29 1.35 10.65 4.24
C GLY A 29 2.64 10.46 5.04
N GLY A 30 2.68 9.41 5.86
CA GLY A 30 3.78 9.16 6.81
C GLY A 30 5.10 8.79 6.15
N ASP A 31 6.17 8.72 6.94
CA ASP A 31 7.52 8.32 6.51
C ASP A 31 7.64 6.79 6.29
N TYR A 32 6.82 6.29 5.37
CA TYR A 32 6.80 4.90 4.90
C TYR A 32 6.10 4.78 3.55
N ILE A 33 6.43 3.73 2.79
CA ILE A 33 5.55 3.22 1.73
C ILE A 33 4.68 2.09 2.30
N CYS A 34 3.48 1.91 1.75
CA CYS A 34 2.77 0.64 1.90
C CYS A 34 2.85 -0.18 0.61
N ALA A 35 3.09 -1.48 0.78
CA ALA A 35 2.83 -2.48 -0.25
C ALA A 35 1.71 -3.42 0.19
N HIS A 36 0.66 -3.54 -0.62
CA HIS A 36 -0.27 -4.66 -0.50
C HIS A 36 0.22 -5.82 -1.38
N TRP A 37 0.72 -6.86 -0.73
CA TRP A 37 1.37 -8.01 -1.36
C TRP A 37 0.49 -9.26 -1.22
N ARG A 38 -0.37 -9.49 -2.22
CA ARG A 38 -1.30 -10.62 -2.27
C ARG A 38 -0.62 -11.84 -2.88
N ARG A 39 -0.54 -12.94 -2.11
CA ARG A 39 0.14 -14.17 -2.53
C ARG A 39 -0.77 -15.39 -2.63
N ARG A 40 -1.17 -16.03 -1.54
CA ARG A 40 -1.70 -17.41 -1.45
C ARG A 40 -2.28 -18.02 -2.74
N ASP A 41 -3.59 -17.93 -2.94
CA ASP A 41 -4.32 -18.42 -4.12
C ASP A 41 -3.93 -17.64 -5.39
N PHE A 42 -3.56 -16.37 -5.23
CA PHE A 42 -3.14 -15.47 -6.30
C PHE A 42 -1.89 -15.95 -7.05
N VAL A 43 -0.92 -16.58 -6.38
CA VAL A 43 0.28 -17.14 -7.01
C VAL A 43 -0.11 -18.27 -7.97
N ARG A 44 -1.14 -19.06 -7.66
CA ARG A 44 -1.61 -20.15 -8.53
C ARG A 44 -2.46 -19.63 -9.70
N ALA A 45 -3.32 -18.66 -9.45
CA ALA A 45 -4.25 -18.13 -10.46
C ALA A 45 -3.62 -17.06 -11.38
N HIS A 46 -2.67 -16.29 -10.86
CA HIS A 46 -2.14 -15.07 -11.48
C HIS A 46 -0.61 -14.98 -11.41
N GLY A 47 0.10 -16.10 -11.24
CA GLY A 47 1.56 -16.08 -11.00
C GLY A 47 2.39 -15.32 -12.03
N LYS A 48 1.95 -15.21 -13.29
CA LYS A 48 2.63 -14.42 -14.34
C LYS A 48 2.51 -12.90 -14.18
N GLU A 49 1.55 -12.44 -13.39
CA GLU A 49 1.25 -11.02 -13.15
C GLU A 49 1.82 -10.52 -11.82
N LEU A 50 2.45 -11.41 -11.04
CA LEU A 50 2.98 -11.13 -9.72
C LEU A 50 4.51 -11.25 -9.74
N PRO A 51 5.22 -10.39 -9.00
CA PRO A 51 6.66 -10.53 -8.82
C PRO A 51 7.03 -11.75 -7.97
N SER A 52 8.28 -12.19 -8.12
CA SER A 52 8.95 -13.04 -7.13
C SER A 52 9.20 -12.28 -5.82
N ILE A 53 9.76 -12.96 -4.82
CA ILE A 53 10.14 -12.30 -3.56
C ILE A 53 11.28 -11.30 -3.82
N GLU A 54 12.26 -11.71 -4.63
CA GLU A 54 13.40 -10.90 -5.05
C GLU A 54 12.98 -9.71 -5.91
N GLY A 55 12.07 -9.93 -6.86
CA GLY A 55 11.48 -8.89 -7.69
C GLY A 55 10.65 -7.89 -6.87
N THR A 56 9.92 -8.37 -5.86
CA THR A 56 9.21 -7.51 -4.90
C THR A 56 10.22 -6.66 -4.13
N ALA A 57 11.26 -7.26 -3.55
CA ALA A 57 12.29 -6.54 -2.79
C ALA A 57 12.95 -5.42 -3.60
N LYS A 58 13.29 -5.70 -4.87
CA LYS A 58 13.86 -4.71 -5.79
C LYS A 58 12.92 -3.51 -5.97
N GLN A 59 11.65 -3.75 -6.29
CA GLN A 59 10.66 -2.70 -6.49
C GLN A 59 10.43 -1.87 -5.21
N LEU A 60 10.35 -2.53 -4.03
CA LEU A 60 10.18 -1.82 -2.76
C LEU A 60 11.38 -0.92 -2.43
N ASN A 61 12.60 -1.41 -2.65
CA ASN A 61 13.82 -0.61 -2.43
C ASN A 61 13.88 0.62 -3.36
N GLU A 62 13.48 0.47 -4.62
CA GLU A 62 13.39 1.58 -5.58
C GLU A 62 12.33 2.60 -5.17
N LEU A 63 11.16 2.14 -4.70
CA LEU A 63 10.09 2.99 -4.20
C LEU A 63 10.50 3.76 -2.94
N CYS A 64 11.16 3.10 -1.98
CA CYS A 64 11.68 3.76 -0.78
C CYS A 64 12.67 4.88 -1.13
N LYS A 65 13.59 4.63 -2.07
CA LYS A 65 14.54 5.64 -2.56
C LYS A 65 13.82 6.79 -3.28
N ARG A 66 12.88 6.47 -4.17
CA ARG A 66 12.12 7.45 -4.96
C ARG A 66 11.34 8.42 -4.09
N TRP A 67 10.70 7.90 -3.05
CA TRP A 67 9.84 8.68 -2.14
C TRP A 67 10.58 9.15 -0.89
N ALA A 68 11.88 8.87 -0.78
CA ALA A 68 12.74 9.24 0.34
C ALA A 68 12.16 8.83 1.71
N VAL A 69 11.62 7.62 1.81
CA VAL A 69 11.05 7.09 3.06
C VAL A 69 11.96 6.08 3.74
N SER A 70 11.86 5.98 5.06
CA SER A 70 12.73 5.14 5.88
C SER A 70 12.10 3.81 6.35
N ARG A 71 10.85 3.50 5.97
CA ARG A 71 10.12 2.31 6.43
C ARG A 71 9.21 1.74 5.33
N ILE A 72 8.87 0.46 5.47
CA ILE A 72 7.83 -0.22 4.68
C ILE A 72 6.76 -0.75 5.62
N PHE A 73 5.50 -0.50 5.30
CA PHE A 73 4.38 -1.24 5.84
C PHE A 73 3.91 -2.28 4.81
N LEU A 74 3.75 -3.54 5.24
CA LEU A 74 3.40 -4.66 4.37
C LEU A 74 2.04 -5.24 4.77
N ALA A 75 1.02 -4.97 3.96
CA ALA A 75 -0.28 -5.66 4.06
C ALA A 75 -0.21 -6.92 3.20
N THR A 76 -0.27 -8.10 3.81
CA THR A 76 -0.07 -9.37 3.08
C THR A 76 -0.76 -10.55 3.74
N ASP A 77 -1.20 -11.48 2.89
CA ASP A 77 -1.68 -12.81 3.26
C ASP A 77 -0.58 -13.89 3.12
N ALA A 78 0.65 -13.52 2.75
CA ALA A 78 1.78 -14.44 2.63
C ALA A 78 2.11 -15.15 3.95
N TYR A 79 2.79 -16.29 3.85
CA TYR A 79 3.30 -16.98 5.03
C TYR A 79 4.46 -16.21 5.66
N ASP A 80 4.64 -16.34 6.99
CA ASP A 80 5.71 -15.62 7.71
C ASP A 80 7.10 -15.91 7.13
N ALA A 81 7.37 -17.14 6.68
CA ALA A 81 8.63 -17.48 6.03
C ALA A 81 8.91 -16.66 4.75
N GLU A 82 7.87 -16.36 3.96
CA GLU A 82 8.00 -15.53 2.74
C GLU A 82 8.23 -14.06 3.10
N VAL A 83 7.56 -13.59 4.16
CA VAL A 83 7.75 -12.25 4.71
C VAL A 83 9.15 -12.08 5.26
N ASP A 84 9.66 -13.07 6.00
CA ASP A 84 11.01 -13.04 6.56
C ASP A 84 12.08 -13.04 5.45
N GLN A 85 11.85 -13.77 4.36
CA GLN A 85 12.72 -13.72 3.19
C GLN A 85 12.69 -12.34 2.53
N LEU A 86 11.50 -11.76 2.33
CA LEU A 86 11.35 -10.41 1.78
C LEU A 86 12.05 -9.37 2.66
N ALA A 87 11.86 -9.43 3.97
CA ALA A 87 12.42 -8.50 4.94
C ALA A 87 13.96 -8.49 4.95
N LYS A 88 14.60 -9.64 4.66
CA LYS A 88 16.07 -9.74 4.53
C LYS A 88 16.61 -9.08 3.27
N LEU A 89 15.78 -8.89 2.24
CA LEU A 89 16.18 -8.39 0.92
C LEU A 89 15.92 -6.88 0.76
N VAL A 90 15.09 -6.29 1.62
CA VAL A 90 14.81 -4.85 1.60
C VAL A 90 15.78 -4.07 2.49
N THR A 91 16.05 -2.81 2.13
CA THR A 91 17.06 -1.98 2.81
C THR A 91 16.54 -1.21 4.02
N VAL A 92 15.22 -1.21 4.23
CA VAL A 92 14.56 -0.50 5.33
C VAL A 92 13.69 -1.46 6.14
N PRO A 93 13.37 -1.16 7.42
CA PRO A 93 12.55 -2.03 8.23
C PRO A 93 11.14 -2.25 7.64
N VAL A 94 10.69 -3.50 7.69
CA VAL A 94 9.33 -3.92 7.28
C VAL A 94 8.47 -4.07 8.53
N PHE A 95 7.31 -3.45 8.52
CA PHE A 95 6.30 -3.52 9.57
C PHE A 95 5.03 -4.21 9.07
N ARG A 96 4.37 -4.94 9.96
CA ARG A 96 3.06 -5.56 9.76
C ARG A 96 2.20 -5.27 10.98
N TYR A 97 0.89 -5.15 10.78
CA TYR A 97 -0.06 -5.16 11.88
C TYR A 97 -0.46 -6.61 12.19
N GLN A 98 -0.42 -6.97 13.47
CA GLN A 98 -0.84 -8.28 13.96
C GLN A 98 -1.57 -8.06 15.28
N ASN A 99 -2.76 -8.64 15.40
CA ASN A 99 -3.54 -8.60 16.63
C ASN A 99 -4.36 -9.89 16.74
N ALA A 100 -4.04 -10.72 17.74
CA ALA A 100 -4.68 -12.01 17.95
C ALA A 100 -6.11 -11.90 18.53
N ASP A 101 -6.45 -10.74 19.11
CA ASP A 101 -7.76 -10.50 19.73
C ASP A 101 -8.80 -9.99 18.71
N LEU A 102 -8.36 -9.64 17.49
CA LEU A 102 -9.22 -9.14 16.42
C LEU A 102 -9.53 -10.24 15.40
N LEU A 103 -10.73 -10.17 14.83
CA LEU A 103 -11.11 -10.99 13.68
C LEU A 103 -10.25 -10.63 12.46
N ASP A 104 -10.00 -11.59 11.57
CA ASP A 104 -9.22 -11.38 10.34
C ASP A 104 -9.73 -10.20 9.51
N GLY A 105 -11.05 -10.02 9.43
CA GLY A 105 -11.67 -8.89 8.73
C GLY A 105 -11.35 -7.54 9.38
N ALA A 106 -11.25 -7.46 10.71
CA ALA A 106 -10.86 -6.24 11.41
C ALA A 106 -9.37 -5.93 11.20
N VAL A 107 -8.51 -6.95 11.24
CA VAL A 107 -7.07 -6.80 10.90
C VAL A 107 -6.91 -6.29 9.47
N ALA A 108 -7.68 -6.84 8.52
CA ALA A 108 -7.69 -6.41 7.13
C ALA A 108 -8.08 -4.92 6.95
N ILE A 109 -9.06 -4.43 7.71
CA ILE A 109 -9.43 -3.00 7.67
C ILE A 109 -8.33 -2.11 8.25
N VAL A 110 -7.66 -2.54 9.33
CA VAL A 110 -6.52 -1.81 9.89
C VAL A 110 -5.37 -1.75 8.90
N ASP A 111 -5.06 -2.85 8.21
CA ASP A 111 -4.06 -2.88 7.13
C ASP A 111 -4.42 -1.90 6.01
N GLN A 112 -5.68 -1.88 5.55
CA GLN A 112 -6.12 -0.93 4.52
C GLN A 112 -5.93 0.51 4.97
N TRP A 113 -6.34 0.82 6.21
CA TRP A 113 -6.24 2.16 6.77
C TRP A 113 -4.80 2.65 6.88
N ILE A 114 -3.90 1.80 7.39
CA ILE A 114 -2.47 2.12 7.46
C ILE A 114 -1.91 2.31 6.04
N CYS A 115 -2.28 1.45 5.09
CA CYS A 115 -1.85 1.60 3.71
C CYS A 115 -2.36 2.87 3.03
N ALA A 116 -3.57 3.31 3.38
CA ALA A 116 -4.14 4.54 2.87
C ALA A 116 -3.33 5.78 3.31
N HIS A 117 -2.65 5.74 4.47
CA HIS A 117 -1.89 6.86 5.04
C HIS A 117 -0.40 6.89 4.64
N ALA A 118 0.07 5.95 3.81
CA ALA A 118 1.46 5.91 3.38
C ALA A 118 1.84 7.08 2.44
N ARG A 119 3.12 7.47 2.43
CA ARG A 119 3.69 8.42 1.44
C ARG A 119 3.37 8.01 0.01
N ALA A 120 3.51 6.71 -0.25
CA ALA A 120 3.15 6.08 -1.50
C ALA A 120 2.64 4.66 -1.26
N PHE A 121 1.68 4.27 -2.09
CA PHE A 121 1.06 2.95 -2.08
C PHE A 121 1.36 2.22 -3.38
N THR A 122 1.66 0.92 -3.26
CA THR A 122 1.68 -0.02 -4.39
C THR A 122 0.86 -1.27 -4.06
N GLY A 123 -0.06 -1.62 -4.97
CA GLY A 123 -0.98 -2.74 -4.79
C GLY A 123 -0.54 -4.01 -5.52
N SER A 124 -1.41 -5.03 -5.45
CA SER A 124 -1.30 -6.26 -6.23
C SER A 124 -2.27 -6.25 -7.41
N TYR A 125 -1.89 -6.87 -8.52
CA TYR A 125 -2.72 -6.94 -9.72
C TYR A 125 -4.14 -7.47 -9.42
N VAL A 126 -5.16 -6.79 -9.95
CA VAL A 126 -6.60 -7.12 -9.84
C VAL A 126 -7.15 -7.40 -8.44
N SER A 127 -6.46 -6.97 -7.39
CA SER A 127 -6.92 -7.19 -6.03
C SER A 127 -7.96 -6.16 -5.60
N THR A 128 -9.16 -6.63 -5.25
CA THR A 128 -10.22 -5.77 -4.67
C THR A 128 -9.80 -5.10 -3.37
N PHE A 129 -8.91 -5.74 -2.59
CA PHE A 129 -8.29 -5.14 -1.40
C PHE A 129 -7.44 -3.92 -1.77
N SER A 130 -6.65 -4.00 -2.84
CA SER A 130 -5.89 -2.85 -3.35
C SER A 130 -6.81 -1.74 -3.88
N TYR A 131 -7.93 -2.10 -4.50
CA TYR A 131 -8.89 -1.11 -4.99
C TYR A 131 -9.52 -0.31 -3.85
N ARG A 132 -9.85 -0.94 -2.71
CA ARG A 132 -10.38 -0.21 -1.55
C ARG A 132 -9.35 0.79 -1.00
N ILE A 133 -8.08 0.40 -0.90
CA ILE A 133 -7.01 1.33 -0.47
C ILE A 133 -6.87 2.49 -1.45
N GLN A 134 -6.97 2.24 -2.76
CA GLN A 134 -6.89 3.32 -3.76
C GLN A 134 -8.02 4.33 -3.58
N GLU A 135 -9.23 3.86 -3.30
CA GLU A 135 -10.39 4.72 -3.03
C GLU A 135 -10.23 5.50 -1.71
N ASP A 136 -9.77 4.86 -0.64
CA ASP A 136 -9.48 5.55 0.63
C ASP A 136 -8.45 6.66 0.44
N ARG A 137 -7.41 6.41 -0.38
CA ARG A 137 -6.40 7.42 -0.74
C ARG A 137 -6.97 8.55 -1.59
N GLU A 138 -7.94 8.26 -2.45
CA GLU A 138 -8.66 9.29 -3.20
C GLU A 138 -9.48 10.19 -2.27
N ILE A 139 -10.17 9.60 -1.28
CA ILE A 139 -10.93 10.31 -0.26
C ILE A 139 -10.01 11.19 0.59
N LEU A 140 -8.89 10.64 1.06
CA LEU A 140 -7.86 11.36 1.84
C LEU A 140 -7.15 12.45 1.03
N GLY A 141 -7.34 12.49 -0.28
CA GLY A 141 -6.76 13.53 -1.12
C GLY A 141 -5.28 13.33 -1.44
N PHE A 142 -4.84 12.09 -1.60
CA PHE A 142 -3.49 11.80 -2.10
C PHE A 142 -3.38 12.07 -3.60
N PRO A 143 -2.20 12.48 -4.10
CA PRO A 143 -1.94 12.58 -5.53
C PRO A 143 -2.06 11.22 -6.28
N PRO A 144 -2.61 11.17 -7.50
CA PRO A 144 -2.79 9.90 -8.23
C PRO A 144 -1.51 9.09 -8.45
N ASN A 145 -0.35 9.74 -8.58
CA ASN A 145 0.95 9.07 -8.78
C ASN A 145 1.44 8.33 -7.52
N THR A 146 0.91 8.63 -6.33
CA THR A 146 1.21 7.89 -5.11
C THR A 146 0.16 6.83 -4.78
N THR A 147 -0.90 6.72 -5.58
CA THR A 147 -2.08 5.88 -5.30
C THR A 147 -2.26 4.75 -6.31
N PHE A 148 -2.31 5.05 -7.60
CA PHE A 148 -2.64 4.07 -8.64
C PHE A 148 -1.39 3.36 -9.17
N ASN A 149 -0.73 2.58 -8.30
CA ASN A 149 0.45 1.80 -8.64
C ASN A 149 0.22 0.32 -8.32
N ARG A 150 0.82 -0.58 -9.11
CA ARG A 150 0.92 -2.00 -8.77
C ARG A 150 2.34 -2.52 -8.85
N LEU A 151 2.59 -3.59 -8.10
CA LEU A 151 3.76 -4.44 -8.29
C LEU A 151 3.67 -5.12 -9.67
N CYS A 152 4.76 -5.03 -10.43
CA CYS A 152 4.88 -5.68 -11.73
C CYS A 152 5.58 -7.05 -11.62
N PRO A 153 5.33 -7.98 -12.55
CA PRO A 153 6.10 -9.22 -12.62
C PRO A 153 7.57 -8.94 -13.04
N ASP A 154 8.46 -9.85 -12.66
CA ASP A 154 9.92 -9.65 -12.75
C ASP A 154 10.42 -9.31 -14.17
N ASP A 155 9.82 -9.94 -15.19
CA ASP A 155 10.22 -9.80 -16.58
C ASP A 155 9.58 -8.60 -17.31
N VAL A 156 8.67 -7.86 -16.65
CA VAL A 156 7.92 -6.77 -17.28
C VAL A 156 7.99 -5.51 -16.42
N HIS A 157 8.96 -4.63 -16.72
CA HIS A 157 9.16 -3.41 -15.94
C HIS A 157 8.00 -2.39 -16.10
N ASP A 158 7.48 -2.24 -17.32
CA ASP A 158 6.40 -1.30 -17.65
C ASP A 158 5.06 -2.04 -17.82
N CYS A 159 4.69 -2.82 -16.80
CA CYS A 159 3.42 -3.54 -16.80
C CYS A 159 2.23 -2.57 -16.76
N GLU A 160 1.08 -3.00 -17.31
CA GLU A 160 -0.16 -2.21 -17.29
C GLU A 160 -0.50 -1.78 -15.85
N GLN A 161 -0.66 -0.47 -15.62
CA GLN A 161 -1.00 0.06 -14.29
C GLN A 161 -2.51 0.08 -14.05
N PRO A 162 -2.97 0.12 -12.78
CA PRO A 162 -4.40 0.18 -12.47
C PRO A 162 -5.08 1.38 -13.13
N ALA A 163 -6.34 1.19 -13.53
CA ALA A 163 -7.17 2.28 -14.03
C ALA A 163 -7.31 3.38 -12.97
N LYS A 164 -7.20 4.64 -13.40
CA LYS A 164 -7.25 5.81 -12.51
C LYS A 164 -8.69 6.31 -12.39
N TRP A 165 -9.45 5.68 -11.51
CA TRP A 165 -10.80 6.12 -11.16
C TRP A 165 -10.71 7.19 -10.08
N THR A 166 -10.71 8.45 -10.49
CA THR A 166 -10.61 9.56 -9.54
C THR A 166 -11.95 9.89 -8.90
N ILE A 167 -11.95 10.25 -7.62
CA ILE A 167 -13.16 10.67 -6.89
C ILE A 167 -13.81 11.91 -7.54
N VAL A 168 -15.14 11.94 -7.52
CA VAL A 168 -16.01 13.02 -8.01
C VAL A 168 -16.89 13.49 -6.85
N TYR A 169 -17.05 14.81 -6.71
CA TYR A 169 -17.76 15.45 -5.58
C TYR A 169 -19.00 16.25 -6.04
N GLU A 170 -19.44 16.05 -7.29
CA GLU A 170 -20.57 16.77 -7.90
C GLU A 170 -21.92 16.46 -7.23
#